data_AF-A9IS06-F1
#
_entry.id   AF-A9IS06-F1
#
_cell.length_a   1.000
_cell.length_b   1.000
_cell.length_c   1.000
_cell.angle_alpha   90.00
_cell.angle_beta   90.00
_cell.angle_gamma   90.00
#
_symmetry.space_group_name_H-M   'P 1'
#
loop_
_entity.id
_entity.type
_entity.pdbx_description
1 polymer ?
#
loop_
_entity_poly.entity_id
_entity_poly.type
_entity_poly.pdbx_seq_one_letter_code
_entity_poly.pdbx_strand_id
1 'polypeptide(L)' 'MTDINDVQAAMRLWHEAHTAVMDFYEASNVLEPDKFAEWKALRDVEDKMRGQVDVLIEQARSQPA' A
#
# COMPACT_ATOMS: atom_id res chain seq x y z
N MET A 1 5.55 -8.57 -20.28
CA MET A 1 6.37 -7.36 -20.14
C MET A 1 5.58 -6.46 -19.21
N THR A 2 6.06 -6.26 -17.99
CA THR A 2 5.40 -5.37 -17.02
C THR A 2 5.45 -3.95 -17.60
N ASP A 3 4.30 -3.39 -17.96
CA ASP A 3 4.21 -2.07 -18.55
C ASP A 3 4.41 -1.01 -17.46
N ILE A 4 5.00 0.14 -17.80
CA ILE A 4 5.14 1.27 -16.87
C ILE A 4 3.78 1.71 -16.30
N ASN A 5 2.71 1.50 -17.08
CA ASN A 5 1.33 1.73 -16.64
C ASN A 5 0.90 0.81 -15.49
N ASP A 6 1.35 -0.45 -15.47
CA ASP A 6 1.04 -1.41 -14.41
C ASP A 6 1.71 -0.98 -13.09
N VAL A 7 2.96 -0.52 -13.18
CA VAL A 7 3.71 0.02 -12.04
C VAL A 7 3.01 1.26 -11.48
N GLN A 8 2.63 2.19 -12.35
CA GLN A 8 1.92 3.42 -11.94
C GLN A 8 0.55 3.13 -11.31
N ALA A 9 -0.21 2.18 -11.86
CA ALA A 9 -1.49 1.75 -11.30
C ALA A 9 -1.31 1.14 -9.90
N ALA A 10 -0.33 0.25 -9.74
CA ALA A 10 -0.03 -0.34 -8.43
C ALA A 10 0.43 0.72 -7.42
N MET A 11 1.29 1.66 -7.83
CA MET A 11 1.72 2.77 -6.97
C MET A 11 0.55 3.65 -6.51
N ARG A 12 -0.42 3.91 -7.39
CA ARG A 12 -1.63 4.67 -7.02
C ARG A 12 -2.47 3.91 -5.99
N LEU A 13 -2.67 2.61 -6.17
CA LEU A 13 -3.41 1.78 -5.22
C LEU A 13 -2.72 1.71 -3.85
N TRP A 14 -1.39 1.58 -3.83
CA TRP A 14 -0.63 1.64 -2.57
C TRP A 14 -0.76 3.02 -1.92
N HIS A 15 -0.68 4.12 -2.69
CA HIS A 15 -0.85 5.46 -2.16
C HIS A 15 -2.24 5.67 -1.54
N GLU A 16 -3.31 5.20 -2.20
CA GLU A 16 -4.68 5.27 -1.67
C GLU A 16 -4.81 4.49 -0.36
N ALA A 17 -4.27 3.28 -0.28
CA ALA A 17 -4.25 2.49 0.95
C ALA A 17 -3.46 3.18 2.06
N HIS A 18 -2.32 3.80 1.72
CA HIS A 18 -1.49 4.55 2.66
C HIS A 18 -2.22 5.76 3.24
N THR A 19 -2.87 6.55 2.40
CA THR A 19 -3.68 7.68 2.85
C THR A 19 -4.79 7.22 3.78
N ALA A 20 -5.51 6.14 3.46
CA ALA A 20 -6.58 5.63 4.33
C ALA A 20 -6.08 5.20 5.73
N VAL A 21 -4.91 4.59 5.81
CA VAL A 21 -4.28 4.26 7.10
C VAL A 21 -3.96 5.52 7.89
N MET A 22 -3.32 6.51 7.25
CA MET A 22 -2.87 7.73 7.91
C MET A 22 -4.06 8.56 8.38
N ASP A 23 -5.09 8.70 7.54
CA ASP A 23 -6.34 9.37 7.89
C ASP A 23 -6.99 8.71 9.12
N PHE A 24 -7.04 7.37 9.16
CA PHE A 24 -7.58 6.65 10.32
C PHE A 24 -6.74 6.88 11.58
N TYR A 25 -5.42 6.80 11.46
CA TYR A 25 -4.48 7.01 12.57
C TYR A 25 -4.59 8.43 13.16
N GLU A 26 -4.78 9.44 12.30
CA GLU A 26 -4.94 10.83 12.72
C GLU A 26 -6.32 11.10 13.34
N ALA A 27 -7.37 10.44 12.84
CA ALA A 27 -8.74 10.63 13.31
C ALA A 27 -9.11 9.78 14.54
N SER A 28 -8.36 8.71 14.84
CA SER A 28 -8.73 7.71 15.85
C SER A 28 -7.64 7.52 16.89
N ASN A 29 -8.05 7.27 18.14
CA ASN A 29 -7.13 6.86 19.20
C ASN A 29 -6.74 5.38 19.03
N VAL A 30 -5.71 5.09 18.25
CA VAL A 30 -5.26 3.71 17.97
C VAL A 30 -4.72 2.95 19.20
N LEU A 31 -4.65 3.58 20.37
CA LEU A 31 -4.35 2.91 21.64
C LEU A 31 -5.58 2.17 22.20
N GLU A 32 -6.79 2.49 21.72
CA GLU A 32 -8.00 1.75 22.06
C GLU A 32 -8.00 0.39 21.33
N PRO A 33 -8.32 -0.73 22.01
CA PRO A 33 -8.17 -2.07 21.42
C PRO A 33 -8.99 -2.31 20.14
N ASP A 34 -10.20 -1.76 20.05
CA ASP A 34 -11.07 -1.83 18.87
C ASP A 34 -10.49 -1.00 17.72
N LYS A 35 -10.03 0.22 18.01
CA LYS A 35 -9.38 1.10 17.02
C LYS A 35 -8.05 0.55 16.55
N PHE A 36 -7.29 -0.09 17.42
CA PHE A 36 -6.08 -0.80 17.03
C PHE A 36 -6.37 -1.93 16.04
N ALA A 37 -7.43 -2.72 16.28
CA ALA A 37 -7.81 -3.82 15.39
C ALA A 37 -8.24 -3.29 14.00
N GLU A 38 -9.02 -2.21 13.95
CA GLU A 38 -9.42 -1.54 12.71
C GLU A 38 -8.20 -0.97 11.96
N TRP A 39 -7.33 -0.23 12.65
CA TRP A 39 -6.09 0.31 12.07
C TRP A 39 -5.17 -0.80 11.54
N LYS A 40 -5.04 -1.91 12.28
CA LYS A 40 -4.23 -3.05 11.86
C LYS A 40 -4.77 -3.70 10.58
N ALA A 41 -6.09 -3.83 10.45
CA ALA A 41 -6.69 -4.34 9.22
C ALA A 41 -6.38 -3.44 8.02
N LEU A 42 -6.40 -2.10 8.20
CA LEU A 42 -5.99 -1.16 7.15
C LEU A 42 -4.49 -1.30 6.82
N ARG A 43 -3.63 -1.46 7.84
CA ARG A 43 -2.19 -1.72 7.63
C ARG A 43 -1.92 -2.99 6.84
N ASP A 44 -2.62 -4.07 7.14
CA ASP A 44 -2.43 -5.35 6.43
C ASP A 44 -2.78 -5.21 4.93
N VAL A 45 -3.79 -4.39 4.60
CA VAL A 45 -4.14 -4.06 3.21
C VAL A 45 -3.03 -3.23 2.55
N GLU A 46 -2.54 -2.19 3.22
CA GLU A 46 -1.47 -1.35 2.67
C GLU A 46 -0.19 -2.16 2.44
N ASP A 47 0.21 -3.00 3.40
CA ASP A 47 1.42 -3.81 3.30
C ASP A 47 1.33 -4.81 2.14
N LYS A 48 0.14 -5.37 1.90
CA LYS A 48 -0.13 -6.19 0.70
C LYS A 48 0.04 -5.40 -0.59
N MET A 49 -0.47 -4.17 -0.66
CA MET A 49 -0.34 -3.33 -1.86
C MET A 49 1.12 -2.91 -2.09
N ARG A 50 1.83 -2.54 -1.02
CA ARG A 50 3.26 -2.24 -1.06
C ARG A 50 4.07 -3.41 -1.63
N GLY A 51 3.81 -4.63 -1.15
CA GLY A 51 4.49 -5.82 -1.67
C GLY A 51 4.26 -6.05 -3.17
N GLN A 52 3.05 -5.77 -3.68
CA GLN A 52 2.77 -5.85 -5.12
C GLN A 52 3.53 -4.80 -5.92
N VAL A 53 3.59 -3.56 -5.43
CA VAL A 53 4.36 -2.47 -6.04
C VAL A 53 5.85 -2.82 -6.10
N ASP A 54 6.42 -3.30 -4.99
CA ASP A 54 7.83 -3.67 -4.92
C ASP A 54 8.19 -4.75 -5.96
N VAL A 55 7.34 -5.78 -6.11
CA VAL A 55 7.52 -6.83 -7.12
C VAL A 55 7.50 -6.25 -8.54
N LEU A 56 6.54 -5.36 -8.84
CA LEU A 56 6.40 -4.76 -10.17
C LEU A 56 7.58 -3.83 -10.51
N ILE A 57 8.06 -3.06 -9.53
CA ILE A 57 9.25 -2.20 -9.67
C ILE A 57 10.49 -3.05 -9.99
N GLU A 58 10.71 -4.14 -9.25
CA GLU A 58 11.86 -5.02 -9.49
C GLU A 58 11.78 -5.70 -10.87
N GLN A 59 10.58 -6.10 -11.30
CA GLN A 59 10.37 -6.64 -12.65
C GLN A 59 10.65 -5.60 -13.75
N ALA A 60 10.22 -4.35 -13.56
CA ALA A 60 10.49 -3.27 -14.51
C ALA A 60 11.98 -2.92 -14.59
N ARG A 61 12.70 -2.95 -13.46
CA ARG A 61 14.16 -2.73 -13.41
C ARG A 61 14.97 -3.86 -14.05
N SER A 62 14.47 -5.09 -13.96
CA SER A 62 15.15 -6.29 -14.46
C SER A 62 14.96 -6.52 -15.96
N GLN A 63 14.10 -5.73 -16.63
CA GLN A 63 13.96 -5.79 -18.08
C GLN A 63 15.09 -5.00 -18.76
N PRO A 64 15.84 -5.62 -19.70
CA PRO A 64 16.80 -4.88 -20.51
C PRO A 64 16.06 -3.86 -21.39
N ALA A 65 16.65 -2.67 -21.52
CA ALA A 65 16.13 -1.56 -22.31
C ALA A 65 15.96 -1.89 -23.80
#